data_AF-A0A6I7WZG0-F1
#
_entry.id   AF-A0A6I7WZG0-F1
#
_cell.length_a   1.000
_cell.length_b   1.000
_cell.length_c   1.000
_cell.angle_alpha   90.00
_cell.angle_beta   90.00
_cell.angle_gamma   90.00
#
_symmetry.space_group_name_H-M   'P 1'
#
loop_
_entity.id
_entity.type
_entity.pdbx_description
1 polymer ?
#
loop_
_entity_poly.entity_id
_entity_poly.type
_entity_poly.pdbx_seq_one_letter_code
_entity_poly.pdbx_strand_id
1 'polypeptide(L)'
;MSNKKQIIVFNTKEMLVEAAQEQSNKVDQNYQQSTYLYFIARYFVSVFESRYGVIPVQVWNEYRNALDHFFRHQTNNSSKQTGNADGNIPRQLLKMEGHIQRAALDIMKIHCHRTKDSVAQVKNNFKPEVLQLVDNGKFYTDLITETNRAEGLFEKAKIYDNNLGETARLDKEVLNKYLEAVFAFDELKIELINKAADLEVANNNYNSIHDNASKGSTKHHYFIHFTFYIFW
;
A
#
# COMPACT_ATOMS: atom_id res chain seq x y z
N MET A 1 -10.27 23.39 8.84
CA MET A 1 -9.15 23.09 7.94
C MET A 1 -8.82 21.61 8.11
N SER A 2 -9.04 20.80 7.07
CA SER A 2 -8.82 19.35 7.10
C SER A 2 -7.33 19.07 7.25
N ASN A 3 -6.96 18.41 8.34
CA ASN A 3 -5.59 18.08 8.72
C ASN A 3 -5.10 16.88 7.88
N LYS A 4 -4.99 17.04 6.55
CA LYS A 4 -4.41 16.00 5.69
C LYS A 4 -2.91 15.93 5.94
N LYS A 5 -2.51 15.16 6.96
CA LYS A 5 -1.12 14.83 7.31
C LYS A 5 -0.42 13.94 6.26
N GLN A 6 -1.03 13.74 5.08
CA GLN A 6 -0.53 12.80 4.07
C GLN A 6 -0.53 13.40 2.67
N ILE A 7 0.54 13.09 1.93
CA ILE A 7 0.68 13.41 0.53
C ILE A 7 -0.15 12.39 -0.27
N ILE A 8 -1.36 12.79 -0.67
CA ILE A 8 -2.18 12.06 -1.64
C ILE A 8 -2.33 12.97 -2.85
N VAL A 9 -1.62 12.65 -3.93
CA VAL A 9 -1.66 13.43 -5.18
C VAL A 9 -2.75 12.87 -6.10
N PHE A 10 -2.93 11.55 -6.11
CA PHE A 10 -3.92 10.87 -6.94
C PHE A 10 -4.86 10.07 -6.05
N ASN A 11 -6.16 10.30 -6.17
CA ASN A 11 -7.16 9.60 -5.37
C ASN A 11 -7.57 8.26 -6.01
N THR A 12 -7.35 8.10 -7.32
CA THR A 12 -7.69 6.87 -8.05
C THR A 12 -6.54 6.42 -8.93
N LYS A 13 -6.57 5.13 -9.29
CA LYS A 13 -5.67 4.52 -10.26
C LYS A 13 -5.70 5.25 -11.60
N GLU A 14 -6.90 5.58 -12.07
CA GLU A 14 -7.13 6.18 -13.39
C GLU A 14 -6.44 7.54 -13.47
N MET A 15 -6.56 8.38 -12.44
CA MET A 15 -5.88 9.67 -12.39
C MET A 15 -4.35 9.52 -12.46
N LEU A 16 -3.78 8.53 -11.76
CA LEU A 16 -2.34 8.27 -11.80
C LEU A 16 -1.90 7.81 -13.19
N VAL A 17 -2.65 6.90 -13.80
CA VAL A 17 -2.35 6.34 -15.14
C VAL A 17 -2.47 7.41 -16.22
N GLU A 18 -3.50 8.24 -16.17
CA GLU A 18 -3.68 9.37 -17.10
C GLU A 18 -2.54 10.38 -16.98
N ALA A 19 -2.15 10.75 -15.76
CA ALA A 19 -1.03 11.65 -15.53
C ALA A 19 0.31 11.04 -16.00
N ALA A 20 0.53 9.74 -15.75
CA ALA A 20 1.71 9.03 -16.24
C ALA A 20 1.75 9.01 -17.77
N GLN A 21 0.61 8.76 -18.43
CA GLN A 21 0.49 8.77 -19.88
C GLN A 21 0.76 10.16 -20.45
N GLU A 22 0.17 11.21 -19.87
CA GLU A 22 0.36 12.59 -20.30
C GLU A 22 1.85 12.99 -20.24
N GLN A 23 2.56 12.60 -19.19
CA GLN A 23 4.00 12.87 -19.07
C GLN A 23 4.81 12.04 -20.06
N SER A 24 4.45 10.78 -20.28
CA SER A 24 5.15 9.95 -21.26
C SER A 24 5.00 10.46 -22.69
N ASN A 25 3.86 11.08 -23.03
CA ASN A 25 3.61 11.62 -24.37
C ASN A 25 4.48 12.86 -24.68
N LYS A 26 5.13 13.46 -23.68
CA LYS A 26 5.98 14.66 -23.82
C LYS A 26 7.43 14.35 -24.18
N VAL A 27 7.82 13.08 -24.21
CA VAL A 27 9.20 12.64 -24.49
C VAL A 27 9.27 11.85 -25.80
N ASP A 28 10.48 11.67 -26.32
CA ASP A 28 10.70 10.88 -27.54
C ASP A 28 10.14 9.46 -27.39
N GLN A 29 9.69 8.88 -28.52
CA GLN A 29 9.03 7.57 -28.58
C GLN A 29 9.80 6.47 -27.83
N ASN A 30 11.13 6.49 -27.92
CA ASN A 30 12.01 5.52 -27.28
C ASN A 30 12.03 5.60 -25.74
N TYR A 31 11.55 6.69 -25.15
CA TYR A 31 11.54 6.92 -23.70
C TYR A 31 10.12 6.93 -23.10
N GLN A 32 9.07 6.82 -23.91
CA GLN A 32 7.69 6.93 -23.42
C GLN A 32 7.38 5.88 -22.35
N GLN A 33 7.64 4.60 -22.65
CA GLN A 33 7.36 3.51 -21.71
C GLN A 33 8.20 3.63 -20.43
N SER A 34 9.48 3.95 -20.56
CA SER A 34 10.36 4.23 -19.42
C SER A 34 9.85 5.36 -18.53
N THR A 35 9.38 6.45 -19.15
CA THR A 35 8.84 7.63 -18.46
C THR A 35 7.53 7.31 -17.76
N TYR A 36 6.64 6.58 -18.43
CA TYR A 36 5.38 6.10 -17.86
C TYR A 36 5.62 5.26 -16.60
N LEU A 37 6.49 4.24 -16.70
CA LEU A 37 6.81 3.35 -15.59
C LEU A 37 7.49 4.12 -14.44
N TYR A 38 8.42 5.02 -14.77
CA TYR A 38 9.13 5.81 -13.77
C TYR A 38 8.20 6.75 -13.02
N PHE A 39 7.23 7.36 -13.71
CA PHE A 39 6.23 8.21 -13.08
C PHE A 39 5.45 7.47 -12.00
N ILE A 40 4.98 6.25 -12.33
CA ILE A 40 4.25 5.38 -11.39
C ILE A 40 5.14 4.96 -10.22
N ALA A 41 6.35 4.46 -10.51
CA ALA A 41 7.28 4.04 -9.48
C ALA A 41 7.61 5.19 -8.51
N ARG A 42 7.93 6.36 -9.05
CA ARG A 42 8.28 7.56 -8.28
C ARG A 42 7.12 8.00 -7.39
N TYR A 43 5.89 7.97 -7.89
CA TYR A 43 4.71 8.30 -7.07
C TYR A 43 4.63 7.43 -5.82
N PHE A 44 4.67 6.11 -5.97
CA PHE A 44 4.59 5.21 -4.82
C PHE A 44 5.82 5.27 -3.92
N VAL A 45 7.00 5.55 -4.47
CA VAL A 45 8.21 5.81 -3.66
C VAL A 45 8.00 7.05 -2.80
N SER A 46 7.49 8.16 -3.35
CA SER A 46 7.19 9.37 -2.58
C SER A 46 6.13 9.14 -1.50
N VAL A 47 5.06 8.41 -1.81
CA VAL A 47 4.03 8.07 -0.82
C VAL A 47 4.64 7.22 0.29
N PHE A 48 5.42 6.20 -0.05
CA PHE A 48 6.07 5.33 0.92
C PHE A 48 7.07 6.09 1.81
N GLU A 49 7.96 6.87 1.21
CA GLU A 49 8.94 7.69 1.92
C GLU A 49 8.26 8.68 2.87
N SER A 50 7.17 9.32 2.45
CA SER A 50 6.42 10.25 3.32
C SER A 50 5.84 9.58 4.57
N ARG A 51 5.57 8.27 4.51
CA ARG A 51 4.95 7.49 5.60
C ARG A 51 5.97 6.81 6.50
N TYR A 52 7.10 6.39 5.95
CA TYR A 52 8.06 5.54 6.65
C TYR A 52 9.46 6.17 6.77
N GLY A 53 9.71 7.31 6.14
CA GLY A 53 10.98 8.03 6.18
C GLY A 53 12.15 7.31 5.52
N VAL A 54 11.88 6.27 4.71
CA VAL A 54 12.91 5.43 4.06
C VAL A 54 12.46 5.01 2.67
N ILE A 55 13.43 4.76 1.79
CA ILE A 55 13.22 4.12 0.48
C ILE A 55 13.64 2.65 0.58
N PRO A 56 12.81 1.68 0.14
CA PRO A 56 13.21 0.27 0.18
C PRO A 56 14.44 0.01 -0.69
N VAL A 57 15.44 -0.68 -0.12
CA VAL A 57 16.71 -0.98 -0.81
C VAL A 57 16.53 -1.74 -2.11
N GLN A 58 15.51 -2.61 -2.19
CA GLN A 58 15.18 -3.36 -3.41
C GLN A 58 14.79 -2.41 -4.55
N VAL A 59 13.93 -1.42 -4.27
CA VAL A 59 13.51 -0.41 -5.25
C VAL A 59 14.68 0.48 -5.64
N TRP A 60 15.51 0.88 -4.67
CA TRP A 60 16.72 1.65 -4.93
C TRP A 60 17.71 0.92 -5.84
N ASN A 61 17.90 -0.38 -5.62
CA ASN A 61 18.76 -1.21 -6.47
C ASN A 61 18.25 -1.28 -7.92
N GLU A 62 16.94 -1.37 -8.11
CA GLU A 62 16.32 -1.36 -9.45
C GLU A 62 16.48 0.01 -10.13
N TYR A 63 16.35 1.13 -9.41
CA TYR A 63 16.68 2.46 -9.96
C TYR A 63 18.15 2.59 -10.36
N ARG A 64 19.08 2.11 -9.53
CA ARG A 64 20.51 2.12 -9.86
C ARG A 64 20.80 1.30 -11.12
N ASN A 65 20.21 0.11 -11.25
CA ASN A 65 20.39 -0.73 -12.44
C ASN A 65 19.76 -0.09 -13.69
N ALA A 66 18.60 0.55 -13.57
CA ALA A 66 17.99 1.32 -14.64
C ALA A 66 18.90 2.47 -15.11
N LEU A 67 19.47 3.23 -14.17
CA LEU A 67 20.42 4.30 -14.47
C LEU A 67 21.70 3.79 -15.15
N ASP A 68 22.25 2.64 -14.73
CA ASP A 68 23.40 2.02 -15.39
C ASP A 68 23.08 1.69 -16.86
N HIS A 69 21.90 1.10 -17.13
CA HIS A 69 21.45 0.84 -18.49
C HIS A 69 21.21 2.11 -19.30
N PHE A 70 20.69 3.17 -18.68
CA PHE A 70 20.56 4.49 -19.32
C PHE A 70 21.92 5.04 -19.75
N PHE A 71 22.90 5.10 -18.84
CA PHE A 71 24.22 5.64 -19.17
C PHE A 71 24.93 4.78 -20.22
N ARG A 72 24.82 3.44 -20.14
CA ARG A 72 25.32 2.55 -21.21
C ARG A 72 24.64 2.81 -22.55
N HIS A 73 23.37 3.17 -22.58
CA HIS A 73 22.72 3.58 -23.82
C HIS A 73 23.37 4.83 -24.41
N GLN A 74 23.65 5.83 -23.57
CA GLN A 74 24.25 7.11 -23.99
C GLN A 74 25.72 6.98 -24.41
N THR A 75 26.50 6.13 -23.73
CA THR A 75 27.95 6.01 -23.97
C THR A 75 28.34 4.95 -24.99
N ASN A 76 27.44 4.01 -25.32
CA ASN A 76 27.73 2.99 -26.33
C ASN A 76 27.59 3.61 -27.73
N ASN A 77 28.69 4.14 -28.27
CA ASN A 77 28.84 4.64 -29.64
C ASN A 77 28.67 3.58 -30.75
N SER A 78 28.18 2.38 -30.44
CA SER A 78 28.06 1.30 -31.39
C SER A 78 26.71 1.37 -32.10
N SER A 79 26.75 1.87 -33.33
CA SER A 79 25.78 1.73 -34.43
C SER A 79 25.38 0.27 -34.77
N LYS A 80 25.53 -0.68 -33.84
CA LYS A 80 25.32 -2.13 -34.01
C LYS A 80 24.55 -2.79 -32.85
N GLN A 81 23.79 -2.04 -32.05
CA GLN A 81 22.77 -2.60 -31.16
C GLN A 81 21.34 -2.29 -31.63
N THR A 82 21.15 -2.19 -32.95
CA THR A 82 19.84 -2.46 -33.56
C THR A 82 19.54 -3.92 -33.28
N GLY A 83 18.60 -4.20 -32.36
CA GLY A 83 17.80 -5.40 -32.49
C GLY A 83 17.23 -5.38 -33.91
N ASN A 84 17.33 -6.52 -34.60
CA ASN A 84 16.95 -6.76 -36.01
C ASN A 84 16.06 -5.67 -36.62
N ALA A 85 16.50 -5.17 -37.77
CA ALA A 85 15.86 -4.17 -38.64
C ALA A 85 14.32 -4.15 -38.54
N ASP A 86 13.80 -3.13 -37.87
CA ASP A 86 12.45 -2.52 -37.97
C ASP A 86 12.11 -1.83 -36.65
N GLY A 87 12.30 -0.50 -36.56
CA GLY A 87 11.71 0.34 -35.49
C GLY A 87 12.01 0.00 -34.02
N ASN A 88 12.96 -0.90 -33.74
CA ASN A 88 13.12 -1.51 -32.42
C ASN A 88 13.85 -0.62 -31.40
N ILE A 89 13.25 -0.48 -30.22
CA ILE A 89 13.82 0.21 -29.05
C ILE A 89 15.23 -0.35 -28.73
N PRO A 90 16.24 0.51 -28.53
CA PRO A 90 17.59 0.07 -28.16
C PRO A 90 17.61 -0.93 -27.00
N ARG A 91 18.40 -2.01 -27.12
CA ARG A 91 18.45 -3.11 -26.13
C ARG A 91 18.70 -2.62 -24.70
N GLN A 92 19.51 -1.58 -24.51
CA GLN A 92 19.77 -1.01 -23.19
C GLN A 92 18.53 -0.31 -22.62
N LEU A 93 17.73 0.35 -23.45
CA LEU A 93 16.48 0.97 -23.01
C LEU A 93 15.45 -0.09 -22.60
N LEU A 94 15.33 -1.20 -23.35
CA LEU A 94 14.47 -2.33 -22.92
C LEU A 94 14.88 -2.92 -21.56
N LYS A 95 16.20 -2.99 -21.29
CA LYS A 95 16.69 -3.44 -19.98
C LYS A 95 16.37 -2.42 -18.89
N MET A 96 16.57 -1.14 -19.16
CA MET A 96 16.20 -0.05 -18.26
C MET A 96 14.71 -0.12 -17.90
N GLU A 97 13.83 -0.29 -18.90
CA GLU A 97 12.38 -0.45 -18.70
C GLU A 97 12.05 -1.64 -17.79
N GLY A 98 12.70 -2.78 -18.00
CA GLY A 98 12.51 -3.96 -17.16
C GLY A 98 12.93 -3.74 -15.69
N HIS A 99 13.91 -2.88 -15.44
CA HIS A 99 14.30 -2.49 -14.07
C HIS A 99 13.32 -1.48 -13.47
N ILE A 100 12.86 -0.48 -14.24
CA ILE A 100 11.88 0.49 -13.77
C ILE A 100 10.54 -0.20 -13.48
N GLN A 101 10.12 -1.16 -14.30
CA GLN A 101 8.92 -1.96 -14.05
C GLN A 101 9.04 -2.76 -12.76
N ARG A 102 10.20 -3.41 -12.52
CA ARG A 102 10.46 -4.09 -11.24
C ARG A 102 10.40 -3.13 -10.07
N ALA A 103 11.01 -1.95 -10.17
CA ALA A 103 10.91 -0.91 -9.15
C ALA A 103 9.45 -0.54 -8.84
N ALA A 104 8.61 -0.38 -9.87
CA ALA A 104 7.18 -0.09 -9.71
C ALA A 104 6.42 -1.24 -9.03
N LEU A 105 6.65 -2.49 -9.46
CA LEU A 105 6.01 -3.66 -8.86
C LEU A 105 6.44 -3.86 -7.41
N ASP A 106 7.73 -3.73 -7.13
CA ASP A 106 8.29 -3.94 -5.79
C ASP A 106 7.77 -2.90 -4.80
N ILE A 107 7.74 -1.61 -5.18
CA ILE A 107 7.23 -0.59 -4.27
C ILE A 107 5.74 -0.80 -3.97
N MET A 108 4.93 -1.19 -4.96
CA MET A 108 3.51 -1.49 -4.77
C MET A 108 3.30 -2.72 -3.86
N LYS A 109 4.03 -3.80 -4.09
CA LYS A 109 3.99 -5.03 -3.25
C LYS A 109 4.35 -4.71 -1.80
N ILE A 110 5.44 -3.96 -1.60
CA ILE A 110 5.90 -3.55 -0.27
C ILE A 110 4.82 -2.70 0.42
N HIS A 111 4.18 -1.79 -0.32
CA HIS A 111 3.09 -0.97 0.19
C HIS A 111 1.91 -1.83 0.70
N CYS A 112 1.46 -2.79 -0.12
CA CYS A 112 0.40 -3.74 0.26
C CYS A 112 0.76 -4.51 1.54
N HIS A 113 1.98 -5.06 1.61
CA HIS A 113 2.45 -5.78 2.79
C HIS A 113 2.50 -4.89 4.04
N ARG A 114 3.02 -3.67 3.95
CA ARG A 114 3.08 -2.75 5.10
C ARG A 114 1.69 -2.32 5.58
N THR A 115 0.75 -2.11 4.67
CA THR A 115 -0.63 -1.83 5.09
C THR A 115 -1.27 -3.05 5.75
N LYS A 116 -1.08 -4.25 5.19
CA LYS A 116 -1.55 -5.49 5.82
C LYS A 116 -1.01 -5.65 7.25
N ASP A 117 0.29 -5.42 7.44
CA ASP A 117 0.91 -5.43 8.77
C ASP A 117 0.29 -4.37 9.69
N SER A 118 -0.01 -3.18 9.18
CA SER A 118 -0.68 -2.12 9.95
C SER A 118 -2.08 -2.53 10.40
N VAL A 119 -2.87 -3.16 9.53
CA VAL A 119 -4.20 -3.70 9.88
C VAL A 119 -4.08 -4.77 10.96
N ALA A 120 -3.12 -5.69 10.82
CA ALA A 120 -2.87 -6.73 11.81
C ALA A 120 -2.46 -6.14 13.16
N GLN A 121 -1.58 -5.13 13.17
CA GLN A 121 -1.20 -4.41 14.39
C GLN A 121 -2.39 -3.76 15.08
N VAL A 122 -3.29 -3.10 14.35
CA VAL A 122 -4.52 -2.53 14.92
C VAL A 122 -5.39 -3.61 15.55
N LYS A 123 -5.60 -4.73 14.85
CA LYS A 123 -6.38 -5.87 15.36
C LYS A 123 -5.76 -6.55 16.60
N ASN A 124 -4.43 -6.52 16.72
CA ASN A 124 -3.72 -7.10 17.85
C ASN A 124 -3.65 -6.14 19.06
N ASN A 125 -3.55 -4.84 18.80
CA ASN A 125 -3.42 -3.82 19.85
C ASN A 125 -4.76 -3.46 20.50
N PHE A 126 -5.87 -3.62 19.78
CA PHE A 126 -7.20 -3.29 20.27
C PHE A 126 -8.11 -4.52 20.26
N LYS A 127 -8.81 -4.75 21.37
CA LYS A 127 -9.81 -5.83 21.44
C LYS A 127 -10.95 -5.56 20.44
N PRO A 128 -11.62 -6.60 19.91
CA PRO A 128 -12.75 -6.42 18.99
C PRO A 128 -13.85 -5.49 19.53
N GLU A 129 -14.12 -5.51 20.83
CA GLU A 129 -15.10 -4.64 21.48
C GLU A 129 -14.71 -3.16 21.38
N VAL A 130 -13.41 -2.84 21.47
CA VAL A 130 -12.92 -1.48 21.28
C VAL A 130 -13.13 -1.03 19.84
N LEU A 131 -12.81 -1.89 18.87
CA LEU A 131 -13.00 -1.59 17.46
C LEU A 131 -14.49 -1.39 17.12
N GLN A 132 -15.39 -2.10 17.82
CA GLN A 132 -16.84 -1.96 17.67
C GLN A 132 -17.39 -0.67 18.29
N LEU A 133 -16.68 -0.04 19.23
CA LEU A 133 -17.09 1.26 19.77
C LEU A 133 -16.82 2.42 18.79
N VAL A 134 -15.94 2.22 17.81
CA VAL A 134 -15.68 3.21 16.76
C VAL A 134 -16.83 3.19 15.75
N ASP A 135 -17.40 4.36 15.47
CA ASP A 135 -18.52 4.56 14.53
C ASP A 135 -19.69 3.57 14.73
N ASN A 136 -20.00 3.25 15.99
CA ASN A 136 -21.07 2.29 16.36
C ASN A 136 -20.94 0.92 15.65
N GLY A 137 -19.71 0.43 15.46
CA GLY A 137 -19.42 -0.89 14.91
C GLY A 137 -19.25 -0.92 13.39
N LYS A 138 -19.54 0.20 12.71
CA LYS A 138 -19.34 0.32 11.27
C LYS A 138 -17.87 0.17 10.90
N PHE A 139 -16.98 0.82 11.63
CA PHE A 139 -15.53 0.78 11.36
C PHE A 139 -14.96 -0.64 11.36
N TYR A 140 -15.30 -1.45 12.36
CA TYR A 140 -14.80 -2.83 12.44
C TYR A 140 -15.28 -3.71 11.27
N THR A 141 -16.54 -3.53 10.88
CA THR A 141 -17.16 -4.27 9.76
C THR A 141 -16.52 -3.87 8.42
N ASP A 142 -16.34 -2.56 8.21
CA ASP A 142 -15.71 -2.01 7.01
C ASP A 142 -14.24 -2.44 6.95
N LEU A 143 -13.51 -2.39 8.06
CA LEU A 143 -12.11 -2.82 8.14
C LEU A 143 -11.93 -4.27 7.70
N ILE A 144 -12.80 -5.19 8.14
CA ILE A 144 -12.74 -6.60 7.71
C ILE A 144 -13.05 -6.73 6.21
N THR A 145 -14.14 -6.11 5.78
CA THR A 145 -14.64 -6.22 4.40
C THR A 145 -13.62 -5.68 3.40
N GLU A 146 -13.12 -4.47 3.66
CA GLU A 146 -12.14 -3.80 2.81
C GLU A 146 -10.78 -4.50 2.84
N THR A 147 -10.36 -5.05 3.99
CA THR A 147 -9.13 -5.87 4.06
C THR A 147 -9.25 -7.09 3.17
N ASN A 148 -10.37 -7.83 3.24
CA ASN A 148 -10.59 -9.02 2.42
C ASN A 148 -10.64 -8.66 0.92
N ARG A 149 -11.26 -7.53 0.57
CA ARG A 149 -11.30 -7.01 -0.81
C ARG A 149 -9.89 -6.72 -1.31
N ALA A 150 -9.10 -5.95 -0.56
CA ALA A 150 -7.73 -5.56 -0.93
C ALA A 150 -6.80 -6.79 -1.04
N GLU A 151 -6.89 -7.73 -0.10
CA GLU A 151 -6.15 -9.00 -0.17
C GLU A 151 -6.55 -9.83 -1.38
N GLY A 152 -7.85 -9.91 -1.69
CA GLY A 152 -8.35 -10.60 -2.88
C GLY A 152 -7.81 -10.02 -4.19
N LEU A 153 -7.69 -8.69 -4.30
CA LEU A 153 -7.07 -8.03 -5.45
C LEU A 153 -5.57 -8.33 -5.53
N PHE A 154 -4.88 -8.30 -4.40
CA PHE A 154 -3.44 -8.57 -4.36
C PHE A 154 -3.08 -10.02 -4.67
N GLU A 155 -3.85 -10.99 -4.18
CA GLU A 155 -3.65 -12.40 -4.53
C GLU A 155 -3.94 -12.67 -6.01
N LYS A 156 -4.97 -12.04 -6.60
CA LYS A 156 -5.20 -12.09 -8.04
C LYS A 156 -4.01 -11.54 -8.84
N ALA A 157 -3.41 -10.43 -8.38
CA ALA A 157 -2.23 -9.86 -9.01
C ALA A 157 -1.02 -10.80 -8.92
N LYS A 158 -0.79 -11.42 -7.76
CA LYS A 158 0.29 -12.40 -7.54
C LYS A 158 0.12 -13.66 -8.40
N ILE A 159 -1.07 -14.22 -8.47
CA ILE A 159 -1.37 -15.39 -9.30
C ILE A 159 -1.09 -15.07 -10.77
N TYR A 160 -1.52 -13.90 -11.23
CA TYR A 160 -1.27 -13.45 -12.60
C TYR A 160 0.23 -13.29 -12.89
N ASP A 161 0.95 -12.59 -12.01
CA ASP A 161 2.41 -12.40 -12.09
C ASP A 161 3.16 -13.74 -12.17
N ASN A 162 2.80 -14.69 -11.30
CA ASN A 162 3.39 -16.03 -11.29
C ASN A 162 3.12 -16.82 -12.58
N ASN A 163 1.94 -16.66 -13.18
CA ASN A 163 1.55 -17.38 -14.40
C ASN A 163 2.31 -16.89 -15.65
N LEU A 164 2.86 -15.68 -15.63
CA LEU A 164 3.64 -15.13 -16.74
C LEU A 164 5.07 -15.69 -16.80
N GLY A 165 5.61 -16.20 -15.69
CA GLY A 165 6.99 -16.71 -15.65
C GLY A 165 8.01 -15.68 -16.15
N GLU A 166 8.87 -16.05 -17.11
CA GLU A 166 9.91 -15.17 -17.66
C GLU A 166 9.39 -14.01 -18.52
N THR A 167 8.10 -14.02 -18.92
CA THR A 167 7.52 -12.98 -19.78
C THR A 167 6.85 -11.84 -19.00
N ALA A 168 6.84 -11.91 -17.66
CA ALA A 168 6.18 -10.91 -16.79
C ALA A 168 6.60 -9.46 -17.09
N ARG A 169 7.85 -9.26 -17.52
CA ARG A 169 8.41 -7.96 -17.92
C ARG A 169 7.80 -7.33 -19.18
N LEU A 170 6.99 -8.06 -19.94
CA LEU A 170 6.39 -7.58 -21.20
C LEU A 170 4.90 -7.27 -21.04
N ASP A 171 4.31 -7.70 -19.92
CA ASP A 171 2.87 -7.60 -19.72
C ASP A 171 2.50 -6.31 -18.99
N LYS A 172 1.70 -5.45 -19.62
CA LYS A 172 1.20 -4.21 -19.00
C LYS A 172 0.04 -4.49 -18.03
N GLU A 173 -0.64 -5.62 -18.17
CA GLU A 173 -1.76 -6.02 -17.33
C GLU A 173 -1.30 -6.36 -15.90
N VAL A 174 -0.10 -6.92 -15.73
CA VAL A 174 0.45 -7.19 -14.38
C VAL A 174 0.55 -5.90 -13.56
N LEU A 175 1.01 -4.81 -14.19
CA LEU A 175 1.09 -3.50 -13.57
C LEU A 175 -0.30 -3.00 -13.17
N ASN A 176 -1.29 -3.13 -14.06
CA ASN A 176 -2.66 -2.70 -13.77
C ASN A 176 -3.28 -3.47 -12.58
N LYS A 177 -3.04 -4.79 -12.47
CA LYS A 177 -3.55 -5.58 -11.33
C LYS A 177 -2.91 -5.16 -10.00
N TYR A 178 -1.61 -4.89 -9.99
CA TYR A 178 -0.95 -4.38 -8.77
C TYR A 178 -1.38 -2.95 -8.44
N LEU A 179 -1.66 -2.11 -9.44
CA LEU A 179 -2.23 -0.78 -9.23
C LEU A 179 -3.60 -0.85 -8.54
N GLU A 180 -4.49 -1.74 -8.99
CA GLU A 180 -5.79 -1.95 -8.34
C GLU A 180 -5.64 -2.39 -6.89
N ALA A 181 -4.73 -3.33 -6.63
CA ALA A 181 -4.46 -3.80 -5.28
C ALA A 181 -3.89 -2.70 -4.38
N VAL A 182 -2.88 -1.96 -4.83
CA VAL A 182 -2.21 -0.97 -3.99
C VAL A 182 -3.11 0.21 -3.66
N PHE A 183 -3.99 0.66 -4.57
CA PHE A 183 -4.95 1.72 -4.27
C PHE A 183 -5.99 1.26 -3.24
N ALA A 184 -6.47 0.01 -3.31
CA ALA A 184 -7.35 -0.54 -2.27
C ALA A 184 -6.65 -0.62 -0.89
N PHE A 185 -5.37 -0.99 -0.86
CA PHE A 185 -4.57 -0.91 0.37
C PHE A 185 -4.29 0.54 0.80
N ASP A 186 -4.20 1.48 -0.12
CA ASP A 186 -3.95 2.88 0.22
C ASP A 186 -5.15 3.49 0.93
N GLU A 187 -6.36 3.24 0.41
CA GLU A 187 -7.64 3.60 1.03
C GLU A 187 -7.72 3.08 2.47
N LEU A 188 -7.42 1.79 2.68
CA LEU A 188 -7.35 1.18 4.01
C LEU A 188 -6.35 1.90 4.92
N LYS A 189 -5.14 2.20 4.42
CA LYS A 189 -4.11 2.86 5.21
C LYS A 189 -4.54 4.25 5.64
N ILE A 190 -5.16 5.00 4.74
CA ILE A 190 -5.72 6.33 5.01
C ILE A 190 -6.81 6.25 6.08
N GLU A 191 -7.71 5.28 5.98
CA GLU A 191 -8.79 5.10 6.96
C GLU A 191 -8.23 4.81 8.36
N LEU A 192 -7.24 3.90 8.47
CA LEU A 192 -6.58 3.62 9.74
C LEU A 192 -5.94 4.87 10.37
N ILE A 193 -5.36 5.75 9.55
CA ILE A 193 -4.73 6.99 10.00
C ILE A 193 -5.77 8.01 10.45
N ASN A 194 -6.87 8.12 9.73
CA ASN A 194 -7.97 9.02 10.08
C ASN A 194 -8.66 8.57 11.38
N LYS A 195 -8.76 7.25 11.60
CA LYS A 195 -9.42 6.64 12.77
C LYS A 195 -8.51 6.42 13.97
N ALA A 196 -7.24 6.78 13.90
CA ALA A 196 -6.28 6.57 14.98
C ALA A 196 -6.72 7.24 16.30
N ALA A 197 -7.18 8.50 16.25
CA ALA A 197 -7.64 9.21 17.44
C ALA A 197 -8.95 8.62 18.00
N ASP A 198 -9.88 8.25 17.12
CA ASP A 198 -11.15 7.62 17.52
C ASP A 198 -10.92 6.28 18.22
N LEU A 199 -9.94 5.50 17.75
CA LEU A 199 -9.52 4.24 18.37
C LEU A 199 -8.98 4.43 19.79
N GLU A 200 -8.17 5.47 20.02
CA GLU A 200 -7.68 5.80 21.37
C GLU A 200 -8.82 6.19 22.31
N VAL A 201 -9.75 7.01 21.84
CA VAL A 201 -10.94 7.40 22.61
C VAL A 201 -11.80 6.18 22.94
N ALA A 202 -12.06 5.33 21.95
CA ALA A 202 -12.82 4.09 22.14
C ALA A 202 -12.15 3.15 23.16
N ASN A 203 -10.82 3.03 23.11
CA ASN A 203 -10.06 2.20 24.05
C ASN A 203 -10.16 2.73 25.50
N ASN A 204 -10.04 4.04 25.67
CA ASN A 204 -10.20 4.68 26.98
C ASN A 204 -11.62 4.50 27.54
N ASN A 205 -12.64 4.65 26.68
CA ASN A 205 -14.03 4.43 27.05
C ASN A 205 -14.28 2.98 27.46
N TYR A 206 -13.77 2.02 26.70
CA TYR A 206 -13.86 0.59 27.03
C TYR A 206 -13.24 0.29 28.39
N ASN A 207 -12.02 0.78 28.65
CA ASN A 207 -11.33 0.58 29.93
C ASN A 207 -12.11 1.20 31.10
N SER A 208 -12.64 2.41 30.92
CA SER A 208 -13.47 3.07 31.93
C SER A 208 -14.76 2.30 32.24
N ILE A 209 -15.45 1.80 31.21
CA ILE A 209 -16.65 0.96 31.39
C ILE A 209 -16.29 -0.34 32.13
N HIS A 210 -15.20 -0.99 31.72
CA HIS A 210 -14.74 -2.24 32.34
C HIS A 210 -14.37 -2.06 33.81
N ASP A 211 -13.63 -1.00 34.14
CA ASP A 211 -13.23 -0.67 35.51
C ASP A 211 -14.43 -0.37 36.40
N ASN A 212 -15.40 0.39 35.88
CA ASN A 212 -16.63 0.71 36.60
C ASN A 212 -17.50 -0.53 36.82
N ALA A 213 -17.61 -1.40 35.82
CA ALA A 213 -18.33 -2.67 35.93
C ALA A 213 -17.66 -3.61 36.95
N SER A 214 -16.33 -3.71 36.94
CA SER A 214 -15.56 -4.50 37.89
C SER A 214 -15.77 -4.01 39.33
N LYS A 215 -15.58 -2.71 39.58
CA LYS A 215 -15.82 -2.10 40.90
C LYS A 215 -17.28 -2.29 41.37
N GLY A 216 -18.24 -2.12 40.46
CA GLY A 216 -19.66 -2.33 40.74
C GLY A 216 -19.97 -3.78 41.12
N SER A 217 -19.44 -4.74 40.35
CA SER A 217 -19.58 -6.18 40.61
C SER A 217 -18.98 -6.57 41.97
N THR A 218 -17.76 -6.09 42.28
CA THR A 218 -17.12 -6.35 43.57
C THR A 218 -17.93 -5.77 44.74
N LYS A 219 -18.43 -4.53 44.63
CA LYS A 219 -19.30 -3.93 45.66
C LYS A 219 -20.58 -4.73 45.85
N HIS A 220 -21.22 -5.15 44.77
CA HIS A 220 -22.44 -5.95 44.82
C HIS A 220 -22.20 -7.32 45.46
N HIS A 221 -21.10 -7.98 45.12
CA HIS A 221 -20.69 -9.25 45.72
C HIS A 221 -20.48 -9.13 47.23
N TYR A 222 -19.73 -8.12 47.69
CA TYR A 222 -19.56 -7.87 49.12
C TYR A 222 -20.88 -7.57 49.82
N PHE A 223 -21.77 -6.80 49.20
CA PHE A 223 -23.09 -6.51 49.76
C PHE A 223 -23.93 -7.78 49.94
N ILE A 224 -23.99 -8.66 48.94
CA ILE A 224 -24.71 -9.94 49.02
C ILE A 224 -24.12 -10.83 50.12
N HIS A 225 -22.79 -10.97 50.19
CA HIS A 225 -22.17 -11.80 51.22
C HIS A 225 -22.37 -11.25 52.62
N PHE A 226 -22.31 -9.93 52.79
CA PHE A 226 -22.56 -9.26 54.07
C PHE A 226 -24.02 -9.43 54.53
N THR A 227 -24.99 -9.25 53.63
CA THR A 227 -26.40 -9.48 53.98
C THR A 227 -26.66 -10.95 54.29
N PHE A 228 -26.07 -11.89 53.54
CA PHE A 228 -26.20 -13.32 53.83
C PHE A 228 -25.62 -13.69 55.21
N TYR A 229 -24.49 -13.10 55.61
CA TYR A 229 -23.84 -13.36 56.91
C TYR A 229 -24.56 -12.74 58.11
N ILE A 230 -25.36 -11.69 57.92
CA ILE A 230 -26.12 -11.04 59.01
C ILE A 230 -27.47 -11.71 59.24
N PHE A 231 -28.06 -12.27 58.19
CA PHE A 231 -29.40 -12.87 58.24
C PHE A 231 -29.39 -14.41 58.38
N TRP A 232 -28.21 -15.02 58.54
CA TRP A 232 -28.03 -16.45 58.80
C TRP A 232 -27.37 -16.65 60.17
#